data_AF-A0A833M6S3-F1
#
_entry.id   AF-A0A833M6S3-F1
#
_cell.length_a   1.000
_cell.length_b   1.000
_cell.length_c   1.000
_cell.angle_alpha   90.00
_cell.angle_beta   90.00
_cell.angle_gamma   90.00
#
_symmetry.space_group_name_H-M   'P 1'
#
loop_
_entity.id
_entity.type
_entity.pdbx_description
1 polymer ?
#
loop_
_entity_poly.entity_id
_entity_poly.type
_entity_poly.pdbx_seq_one_letter_code
_entity_poly.pdbx_strand_id
1 'polypeptide(L)' 'VGRCRAVLARLRADDLARRREIQGEELDGYAALFHVVEHMSYHTGQIVLLAKLHGVPLDFYPQHRGE' A
#
# COMPACT_ATOMS: atom_id res chain seq x y z
N VAL A 1 -9.52 5.40 3.86
CA VAL A 1 -9.49 3.92 4.06
C VAL A 1 -10.79 3.22 3.63
N GLY A 2 -11.98 3.63 4.11
CA GLY A 2 -13.25 2.94 3.80
C GLY A 2 -13.58 2.80 2.30
N ARG A 3 -13.41 3.88 1.52
CA ARG A 3 -13.62 3.84 0.06
C ARG A 3 -12.67 2.85 -0.64
N CYS A 4 -11.40 2.82 -0.27
CA CYS A 4 -10.43 1.87 -0.83
C CYS A 4 -10.83 0.42 -0.51
N ARG A 5 -11.22 0.14 0.73
CA ARG A 5 -11.70 -1.19 1.15
C ARG A 5 -12.89 -1.64 0.30
N ALA A 6 -13.86 -0.76 0.07
CA ALA A 6 -15.04 -1.08 -0.75
C ALA A 6 -14.69 -1.37 -2.22
N VAL A 7 -13.67 -0.72 -2.77
CA VAL A 7 -13.16 -1.01 -4.13
C VAL A 7 -12.44 -2.35 -4.15
N LEU A 8 -11.49 -2.56 -3.23
CA LEU A 8 -10.69 -3.79 -3.16
C LEU A 8 -11.57 -5.03 -2.97
N ALA A 9 -12.61 -4.93 -2.14
CA ALA A 9 -13.55 -6.03 -1.89
C ALA A 9 -14.35 -6.48 -3.12
N ARG A 10 -14.39 -5.67 -4.20
CA ARG A 10 -15.15 -5.96 -5.42
C ARG A 10 -14.26 -6.31 -6.61
N LEU A 11 -12.94 -6.24 -6.47
CA LEU A 11 -12.00 -6.58 -7.54
C LEU A 11 -11.97 -8.10 -7.75
N ARG A 12 -12.08 -8.52 -9.01
CA ARG A 12 -11.91 -9.91 -9.44
C ARG A 12 -10.51 -10.09 -10.04
N ALA A 13 -10.06 -11.34 -10.13
CA ALA A 13 -8.76 -11.68 -10.73
C ALA A 13 -8.62 -11.12 -12.16
N ASP A 14 -9.68 -11.17 -12.97
CA ASP A 14 -9.70 -10.63 -14.34
C ASP A 14 -9.60 -9.09 -14.36
N ASP A 15 -10.10 -8.41 -13.33
CA ASP A 15 -9.95 -6.96 -13.20
C ASP A 15 -8.47 -6.60 -12.98
N LEU A 16 -7.75 -7.42 -12.23
CA LEU A 16 -6.33 -7.24 -11.96
C LEU A 16 -5.43 -7.69 -13.13
N ALA A 17 -5.79 -8.75 -13.85
CA ALA A 17 -5.00 -9.23 -14.99
C ALA A 17 -5.12 -8.36 -16.26
N ARG A 18 -6.14 -7.49 -16.32
CA ARG A 18 -6.34 -6.61 -17.47
C ARG A 18 -5.24 -5.54 -17.56
N ARG A 19 -4.53 -5.52 -18.70
CA ARG A 19 -3.59 -4.45 -19.05
C ARG A 19 -4.29 -3.13 -19.31
N ARG A 20 -3.67 -2.04 -18.86
CA ARG A 20 -4.13 -0.66 -18.95
C ARG A 20 -2.91 0.24 -19.13
N GLU A 21 -3.08 1.31 -19.89
CA GLU A 21 -2.11 2.40 -19.92
C GLU A 21 -2.22 3.19 -18.60
N ILE A 22 -1.17 3.21 -17.81
CA ILE A 22 -1.08 3.94 -16.55
C ILE A 22 0.17 4.81 -16.61
N GLN A 23 -0.02 6.13 -16.67
CA GLN A 23 1.09 7.10 -16.73
C GLN A 23 2.06 6.87 -17.91
N GLY A 24 1.55 6.36 -19.04
CA GLY A 24 2.35 6.06 -20.23
C GLY A 24 2.98 4.66 -20.24
N GLU A 25 2.74 3.85 -19.21
CA GLU A 25 3.21 2.47 -19.13
C GLU A 25 2.07 1.48 -19.25
N GLU A 26 2.26 0.41 -20.04
CA GLU A 26 1.30 -0.69 -20.16
C GLU A 26 1.46 -1.66 -18.99
N LEU A 27 0.58 -1.53 -17.99
CA LEU A 27 0.63 -2.30 -16.74
C LEU A 27 -0.69 -3.01 -16.47
N ASP A 28 -0.64 -4.10 -15.72
CA ASP A 28 -1.84 -4.71 -15.16
C ASP A 28 -2.12 -4.21 -13.73
N GLY A 29 -3.28 -4.58 -13.20
CA GLY A 29 -3.68 -4.22 -11.84
C GLY A 29 -2.83 -4.89 -10.75
N TYR A 30 -2.18 -6.03 -11.03
CA TYR A 30 -1.25 -6.63 -10.09
C TYR A 30 0.00 -5.78 -9.94
N ALA A 31 0.61 -5.36 -11.06
CA ALA A 31 1.76 -4.46 -11.06
C ALA A 31 1.44 -3.15 -10.32
N ALA A 32 0.26 -2.56 -10.57
CA ALA A 32 -0.19 -1.37 -9.85
C ALA A 32 -0.35 -1.62 -8.34
N LEU A 33 -0.91 -2.78 -7.93
CA LEU A 33 -1.09 -3.13 -6.53
C LEU A 33 0.25 -3.31 -5.81
N PHE A 34 1.19 -4.05 -6.42
CA PHE A 34 2.54 -4.25 -5.87
C PHE A 34 3.24 -2.91 -5.70
N HIS A 35 3.22 -2.05 -6.73
CA HIS A 35 3.85 -0.74 -6.67
C HIS A 35 3.28 0.12 -5.52
N VAL A 36 1.97 0.12 -5.30
CA VAL A 36 1.36 0.85 -4.16
C VAL A 36 1.83 0.29 -2.81
N VAL A 37 1.93 -1.03 -2.66
CA VAL A 37 2.42 -1.65 -1.41
C VAL A 37 3.89 -1.31 -1.15
N GLU A 38 4.73 -1.37 -2.19
CA GLU A 38 6.14 -1.00 -2.12
C GLU A 38 6.31 0.49 -1.77
N HIS A 39 5.57 1.36 -2.46
CA HIS A 39 5.60 2.80 -2.24
C HIS A 39 5.14 3.17 -0.81
N MET A 40 4.08 2.54 -0.32
CA MET A 40 3.63 2.73 1.06
C MET A 40 4.66 2.25 2.08
N SER A 41 5.32 1.11 1.82
CA SER A 41 6.37 0.58 2.68
C SER A 41 7.60 1.51 2.71
N TYR A 42 7.99 2.04 1.55
CA TYR A 42 9.06 3.02 1.43
C TYR A 42 8.81 4.27 2.26
N HIS A 43 7.63 4.90 2.11
CA HIS A 43 7.26 6.07 2.90
C HIS A 43 7.09 5.78 4.38
N THR A 44 6.61 4.58 4.74
CA THR A 44 6.57 4.15 6.14
C THR A 44 7.98 4.13 6.74
N GLY A 45 8.97 3.62 6.01
CA GLY A 45 10.38 3.66 6.41
C GLY A 45 10.90 5.08 6.62
N GLN A 46 10.56 6.02 5.73
CA GLN A 46 10.93 7.43 5.88
C GLN A 46 10.30 8.07 7.13
N ILE A 47 9.02 7.82 7.40
CA ILE A 47 8.34 8.32 8.59
C ILE A 47 8.98 7.75 9.87
N VAL A 48 9.29 6.45 9.88
CA VAL A 48 10.00 5.78 10.98
C VAL A 48 11.35 6.44 11.23
N LEU A 49 12.12 6.71 10.18
CA LEU A 49 13.41 7.39 10.30
C LEU A 49 13.26 8.78 10.92
N LEU A 50 12.32 9.58 10.43
CA LEU A 50 12.05 10.93 10.96
C LEU A 50 11.62 10.86 12.43
N ALA A 51 10.69 9.98 12.78
CA ALA A 51 10.25 9.79 14.15
C ALA A 51 11.42 9.46 15.10
N LYS A 52 12.33 8.58 14.67
CA LYS A 52 13.56 8.27 15.43
C LYS A 52 14.46 9.49 15.60
N LEU A 53 14.68 10.28 14.55
CA LEU A 53 15.50 11.50 14.62
C LEU A 53 14.89 12.56 15.56
N HIS A 54 13.57 12.57 15.72
CA HIS A 54 12.87 13.48 16.62
C HIS A 54 12.60 12.90 18.01
N GLY A 55 13.12 11.70 18.34
CA GLY A 55 12.90 11.06 19.63
C GLY A 55 11.44 10.67 19.89
N VAL A 56 10.63 10.52 18.84
CA VAL A 56 9.23 10.12 18.95
C VAL A 56 9.17 8.60 19.17
N PRO A 57 8.48 8.12 20.22
CA PRO A 57 8.31 6.69 20.44
C PRO A 57 7.49 6.08 19.30
N LEU A 58 7.94 4.93 18.81
CA LEU A 58 7.29 4.19 17.74
C LEU A 58 6.73 2.89 18.28
N ASP A 59 5.56 2.52 17.75
CA ASP A 59 4.93 1.24 18.00
C ASP A 59 4.46 0.68 16.65
N PHE A 60 4.85 -0.56 16.37
CA PHE A 60 4.54 -1.20 15.11
C PHE A 60 3.37 -2.15 15.30
N TYR A 61 2.33 -1.96 14.49
CA TYR A 61 1.18 -2.87 14.42
C TYR A 61 0.42 -3.07 15.75
N PRO A 62 0.08 -2.00 16.50
CA PRO A 62 -0.68 -2.15 17.75
C PRO A 62 -2.01 -2.88 17.59
N GLN A 63 -2.63 -2.80 16.40
CA GLN A 63 -3.88 -3.49 16.08
C GLN A 63 -3.76 -5.03 16.04
N HIS A 64 -2.55 -5.59 16.01
CA HIS A 64 -2.31 -7.04 16.00
C HIS A 64 -1.78 -7.57 17.34
N ARG A 65 -1.80 -6.76 18.41
CA ARG A 65 -1.43 -7.24 19.73
C ARG A 65 -2.54 -8.11 20.32
N GLY A 66 -2.25 -9.39 20.53
CA GLY A 66 -3.13 -10.35 21.22
C GLY A 66 -4.07 -11.15 20.32
N GLU A 67 -3.86 -11.10 19.00
CA GLU A 67 -4.38 -12.09 18.04
C GLU A 67 -3.50 -13.36 18.03
#